data_AF-G2G233-F1
#
_entry.id   AF-G2G233-F1
#
_cell.length_a   1.000
_cell.length_b   1.000
_cell.length_c   1.000
_cell.angle_alpha   90.00
_cell.angle_beta   90.00
_cell.angle_gamma   90.00
#
_symmetry.space_group_name_H-M   'P 1'
#
loop_
_entity.id
_entity.type
_entity.pdbx_description
1 polymer ?
#
loop_
_entity_poly.entity_id
_entity_poly.type
_entity_poly.pdbx_seq_one_letter_code
_entity_poly.pdbx_strand_id
1 'polypeptide(L)'
;MTFFLQKTITVDFLKHKRVDNKGQAPKYFIEENHPPIISKEMFDKVQDEKERRALLKGNLVGDRHKYSSKYPFSAKVFCGNCGNIFKRRLWNSTNTSKKVVWQCKTYITDGKDACGAKAVAENVLMDAFVRMFDRIYEDRQSFIKTMTANIEMIILQRPNIKETEALDNR
;
A
#
# COMPACT_ATOMS: atom_id res chain seq x y z
N MET A 1 23.86 15.86 16.75
CA MET A 1 23.09 14.62 16.51
C MET A 1 22.06 14.47 17.61
N THR A 2 20.80 14.19 17.27
CA THR A 2 19.67 14.35 18.20
C THR A 2 19.43 13.12 19.06
N PHE A 3 19.12 13.32 20.35
CA PHE A 3 18.90 12.25 21.31
C PHE A 3 17.47 12.30 21.85
N PHE A 4 16.79 11.16 21.87
CA PHE A 4 15.41 11.04 22.33
C PHE A 4 15.35 10.20 23.60
N LEU A 5 15.05 10.86 24.71
CA LEU A 5 14.97 10.24 26.04
C LEU A 5 13.56 9.75 26.34
N GLN A 6 13.46 8.81 27.28
CA GLN A 6 12.19 8.33 27.83
C GLN A 6 11.25 7.68 26.78
N LYS A 7 11.85 6.95 25.83
CA LYS A 7 11.15 6.13 24.82
C LYS A 7 10.24 5.07 25.45
N THR A 8 10.64 4.53 26.59
CA THR A 8 9.89 3.53 27.35
C THR A 8 9.73 3.99 28.80
N ILE A 9 8.61 3.61 29.41
CA ILE A 9 8.31 3.85 30.82
C ILE A 9 8.04 2.52 31.54
N THR A 10 8.31 2.50 32.83
CA THR A 10 7.90 1.41 33.72
C THR A 10 6.53 1.74 34.28
N VAL A 11 5.51 0.95 33.91
CA VAL A 11 4.11 1.14 34.35
C VAL A 11 3.83 0.42 35.66
N ASP A 12 4.50 -0.71 35.88
CA ASP A 12 4.33 -1.52 37.07
C ASP A 12 5.69 -1.69 37.74
N PHE A 13 5.82 -1.10 38.93
CA PHE A 13 7.06 -1.10 39.71
C PHE A 13 7.34 -2.47 40.34
N LEU A 14 6.33 -3.28 40.65
CA LEU A 14 6.50 -4.63 41.18
C LEU A 14 6.97 -5.60 40.09
N LYS A 15 6.41 -5.46 38.88
CA LYS A 15 6.71 -6.36 37.75
C LYS A 15 7.82 -5.86 36.82
N HIS A 16 8.37 -4.67 37.10
CA HIS A 16 9.34 -3.96 36.25
C HIS A 16 8.97 -3.96 34.75
N LYS A 17 7.67 -3.92 34.45
CA LYS A 17 7.18 -4.04 33.08
C LYS A 17 7.39 -2.72 32.34
N ARG A 18 8.25 -2.76 31.32
CA ARG A 18 8.50 -1.62 30.42
C ARG A 18 7.58 -1.68 29.21
N VAL A 19 6.99 -0.54 28.87
CA VAL A 19 6.19 -0.33 27.64
C VAL A 19 6.60 0.95 26.96
N ASP A 20 6.34 1.01 25.66
CA ASP A 20 6.55 2.22 24.89
C ASP A 20 5.72 3.37 25.45
N ASN A 21 6.38 4.50 25.67
CA ASN A 21 5.73 5.69 26.14
C ASN A 21 4.87 6.23 24.99
N LYS A 22 3.54 6.19 25.12
CA LYS A 22 2.58 6.75 24.15
C LYS A 22 2.03 8.11 24.59
N GLY A 23 2.73 8.80 25.50
CA GLY A 23 2.30 10.05 26.12
C GLY A 23 1.99 9.93 27.61
N GLN A 24 2.26 8.78 28.22
CA GLN A 24 2.07 8.58 29.67
C GLN A 24 3.09 9.36 30.51
N ALA A 25 4.24 9.71 29.96
CA ALA A 25 5.25 10.54 30.59
C ALA A 25 5.83 11.52 29.55
N PRO A 26 6.42 12.66 29.98
CA PRO A 26 7.11 13.56 29.06
C PRO A 26 8.20 12.82 28.29
N LYS A 27 8.45 13.27 27.07
CA LYS A 27 9.58 12.80 26.26
C LYS A 27 10.45 13.99 25.93
N TYR A 28 11.75 13.82 26.11
CA TYR A 28 12.71 14.90 25.88
C TYR A 28 13.44 14.66 24.56
N PHE A 29 13.44 15.69 23.73
CA PHE A 29 14.18 15.75 22.48
C PHE A 29 15.34 16.72 22.69
N ILE A 30 16.55 16.19 22.80
CA ILE A 30 17.74 16.98 23.10
C ILE A 30 18.60 17.05 21.85
N GLU A 31 18.82 18.26 21.39
CA GLU A 31 19.76 18.53 20.31
C GLU A 31 21.20 18.57 20.84
N GLU A 32 22.15 18.16 20.02
CA GLU A 32 23.59 18.29 20.29
C GLU A 32 24.14 17.58 21.56
N ASN A 33 23.46 16.54 22.05
CA ASN A 33 23.88 15.79 23.25
C ASN A 33 25.29 15.15 23.16
N HIS A 34 25.78 14.87 21.96
CA HIS A 34 27.11 14.30 21.73
C HIS A 34 27.69 14.79 20.41
N PRO A 35 29.03 14.80 20.26
CA PRO A 35 29.70 15.16 19.03
C PRO A 35 29.13 14.35 17.86
N PRO A 36 28.67 15.00 16.79
CA PRO A 36 28.07 14.30 15.67
C PRO A 36 29.14 13.49 14.92
N ILE A 37 28.81 12.24 14.56
CA ILE A 37 29.70 11.37 13.75
C ILE A 37 29.84 11.92 12.32
N ILE A 38 28.76 12.52 11.80
CA ILE A 38 28.70 13.17 10.48
C ILE A 38 28.06 14.55 10.62
N SER A 39 28.42 15.50 9.75
CA SER A 39 27.83 16.84 9.77
C SER A 39 26.33 16.78 9.46
N LYS A 40 25.56 17.73 10.02
CA LYS A 40 24.11 17.84 9.78
C LYS A 40 23.81 18.00 8.29
N GLU A 41 24.58 18.85 7.61
CA GLU A 41 24.48 19.05 6.16
C GLU A 41 24.68 17.76 5.36
N MET A 42 25.66 16.92 5.72
CA MET A 42 25.88 15.64 5.04
C MET A 42 24.74 14.66 5.31
N PHE A 43 24.20 14.63 6.52
CA PHE A 43 23.03 13.82 6.85
C PHE A 43 21.82 14.23 6.02
N ASP A 44 21.53 15.53 5.94
CA ASP A 44 20.38 16.07 5.22
C ASP A 44 20.49 15.76 3.71
N LYS A 45 21.65 16.01 3.09
CA LYS A 45 21.91 15.64 1.69
C LYS A 45 21.68 14.15 1.39
N VAL A 46 22.02 13.27 2.34
CA VAL A 46 21.79 11.83 2.20
C VAL A 46 20.30 11.48 2.34
N GLN A 47 19.53 12.18 3.17
CA GLN A 47 18.08 12.00 3.23
C GLN A 47 17.42 12.44 1.92
N ASP A 48 17.81 13.60 1.39
CA ASP A 48 17.30 14.11 0.11
C ASP A 48 17.59 13.14 -1.03
N GLU A 49 18.81 12.60 -1.10
CA GLU A 49 19.17 11.61 -2.13
C GLU A 49 18.41 10.29 -1.96
N LYS A 50 18.14 9.85 -0.71
CA LYS A 50 17.30 8.67 -0.44
C LYS A 50 15.87 8.89 -0.93
N GLU A 51 15.31 10.07 -0.67
CA GLU A 51 13.98 10.45 -1.12
C GLU A 51 13.92 10.54 -2.65
N ARG A 52 14.86 11.24 -3.29
CA ARG A 52 14.99 11.30 -4.75
C ARG A 52 15.06 9.92 -5.40
N ARG A 53 15.88 9.01 -4.84
CA ARG A 53 15.99 7.61 -5.31
C ARG A 53 14.69 6.84 -5.12
N ALA A 54 13.93 7.12 -4.06
CA ALA A 54 12.63 6.50 -3.82
C ALA A 54 11.62 6.98 -4.87
N LEU A 55 11.54 8.30 -5.11
CA LEU A 55 10.64 8.93 -6.08
C LEU A 55 10.92 8.44 -7.51
N LEU A 56 12.18 8.41 -7.96
CA LEU A 56 12.56 7.89 -9.28
C LEU A 56 12.15 6.44 -9.52
N LYS A 57 12.08 5.64 -8.46
CA LYS A 57 11.64 4.25 -8.52
C LYS A 57 10.12 4.10 -8.37
N GLY A 58 9.36 5.20 -8.33
CA GLY A 58 7.92 5.19 -8.10
C GLY A 58 7.52 4.75 -6.69
N ASN A 59 8.44 4.83 -5.71
CA ASN A 59 8.10 4.64 -4.30
C ASN A 59 7.63 5.97 -3.72
N LEU A 60 6.44 6.44 -4.12
CA LEU A 60 5.79 7.55 -3.43
C LEU A 60 5.49 7.15 -2.00
N VAL A 61 5.63 8.08 -1.05
CA VAL A 61 5.25 7.86 0.35
C VAL A 61 3.75 7.53 0.39
N GLY A 62 3.42 6.27 0.63
CA GLY A 62 2.05 5.75 0.61
C GLY A 62 1.72 4.82 -0.56
N ASP A 63 2.48 4.87 -1.67
CA ASP A 63 2.27 3.99 -2.81
C ASP A 63 3.09 2.70 -2.70
N ARG A 64 2.58 1.77 -1.89
CA ARG A 64 3.11 0.39 -1.82
C ARG A 64 2.45 -0.53 -2.84
N HIS A 65 1.59 -0.02 -3.74
CA HIS A 65 0.90 -0.83 -4.74
C HIS A 65 1.83 -1.28 -5.86
N LYS A 66 2.98 -0.63 -6.04
CA LYS A 66 4.04 -1.07 -6.96
C LYS A 66 4.52 -2.52 -6.75
N TYR A 67 4.51 -3.03 -5.52
CA TYR A 67 4.89 -4.43 -5.22
C TYR A 67 3.73 -5.42 -5.41
N SER A 68 2.65 -4.98 -6.04
CA SER A 68 1.40 -5.71 -6.16
C SER A 68 1.31 -6.61 -7.38
N SER A 69 2.42 -6.99 -8.03
CA SER A 69 2.40 -8.00 -9.11
C SER A 69 2.82 -9.39 -8.66
N LYS A 70 3.09 -9.62 -7.36
CA LYS A 70 3.56 -10.93 -6.84
C LYS A 70 2.61 -12.08 -7.17
N TYR A 71 1.31 -11.83 -7.25
CA TYR A 71 0.29 -12.82 -7.61
C TYR A 71 -0.71 -12.22 -8.61
N PRO A 72 -1.35 -13.01 -9.48
CA PRO A 72 -2.16 -12.53 -10.61
C PRO A 72 -3.21 -11.46 -10.24
N PHE A 73 -3.86 -11.63 -9.10
CA PHE A 73 -4.96 -10.76 -8.65
C PHE A 73 -4.56 -9.66 -7.66
N SER A 74 -3.26 -9.54 -7.35
CA SER A 74 -2.77 -8.59 -6.36
C SER A 74 -3.06 -7.14 -6.81
N ALA A 75 -3.76 -6.37 -5.97
CA ALA A 75 -4.29 -5.02 -6.26
C ALA A 75 -5.15 -4.89 -7.53
N LYS A 76 -5.68 -6.00 -8.04
CA LYS A 76 -6.67 -5.98 -9.14
C LYS A 76 -8.08 -6.29 -8.67
N VAL A 77 -8.21 -6.91 -7.50
CA VAL A 77 -9.51 -7.29 -6.92
C VAL A 77 -9.89 -6.30 -5.83
N PHE A 78 -11.02 -5.63 -6.04
CA PHE A 78 -11.58 -4.63 -5.14
C PHE A 78 -12.85 -5.15 -4.46
N CYS A 79 -13.11 -4.65 -3.26
CA CYS A 79 -14.26 -5.04 -2.48
C CYS A 79 -15.48 -4.20 -2.85
N GLY A 80 -16.57 -4.86 -3.25
CA GLY A 80 -17.84 -4.19 -3.53
C GLY A 80 -18.51 -3.55 -2.29
N ASN A 81 -18.15 -3.97 -1.07
CA ASN A 81 -18.74 -3.40 0.15
C ASN A 81 -18.04 -2.11 0.60
N CYS A 82 -16.71 -2.09 0.65
CA CYS A 82 -15.95 -0.96 1.21
C CYS A 82 -14.96 -0.31 0.23
N GLY A 83 -14.91 -0.75 -1.03
CA GLY A 83 -13.99 -0.24 -2.06
C GLY A 83 -12.51 -0.62 -1.87
N ASN A 84 -12.13 -1.19 -0.73
CA ASN A 84 -10.75 -1.55 -0.44
C ASN A 84 -10.29 -2.81 -1.19
N ILE A 85 -8.99 -3.02 -1.28
CA ILE A 85 -8.38 -4.12 -2.04
C ILE A 85 -8.47 -5.45 -1.28
N PHE A 86 -8.65 -6.54 -2.01
CA PHE A 86 -8.50 -7.91 -1.51
C PHE A 86 -7.02 -8.31 -1.39
N LYS A 87 -6.65 -8.93 -0.27
CA LYS A 87 -5.32 -9.48 0.00
C LYS A 87 -5.35 -11.01 -0.03
N ARG A 88 -4.36 -11.61 -0.68
CA ARG A 88 -4.10 -13.05 -0.66
C ARG A 88 -3.63 -13.48 0.73
N ARG A 89 -4.20 -14.55 1.27
CA ARG A 89 -3.82 -15.21 2.51
C ARG A 89 -3.79 -16.72 2.33
N LEU A 90 -2.96 -17.37 3.12
CA LEU A 90 -2.91 -18.82 3.23
C LEU A 90 -3.65 -19.22 4.51
N TRP A 91 -4.71 -19.98 4.36
CA TRP A 91 -5.40 -20.65 5.46
C TRP A 91 -4.81 -22.04 5.68
N ASN A 92 -4.73 -22.47 6.94
CA ASN A 92 -4.20 -23.76 7.37
C ASN A 92 -2.78 -24.02 6.84
N SER A 93 -1.89 -23.03 6.91
CA SER A 93 -0.54 -23.07 6.32
C SER A 93 0.31 -24.29 6.72
N THR A 94 0.04 -24.87 7.89
CA THR A 94 0.81 -25.97 8.49
C THR A 94 0.20 -27.34 8.21
N ASN A 95 -1.08 -27.43 7.82
CA ASN A 95 -1.79 -28.69 7.61
C ASN A 95 -1.84 -29.05 6.11
N THR A 96 -2.19 -30.28 5.77
CA THR A 96 -2.40 -30.76 4.39
C THR A 96 -3.54 -30.00 3.70
N SER A 97 -4.53 -29.53 4.46
CA SER A 97 -5.67 -28.74 3.96
C SER A 97 -5.34 -27.26 3.72
N LYS A 98 -4.17 -26.96 3.12
CA LYS A 98 -3.76 -25.58 2.79
C LYS A 98 -4.72 -25.01 1.77
N LYS A 99 -5.30 -23.85 2.07
CA LYS A 99 -6.20 -23.17 1.14
C LYS A 99 -5.74 -21.74 0.94
N VAL A 100 -5.61 -21.34 -0.32
CA VAL A 100 -5.37 -19.94 -0.65
C VAL A 100 -6.71 -19.23 -0.77
N VAL A 101 -6.85 -18.14 -0.03
CA VAL A 101 -8.04 -17.29 -0.07
C VAL A 101 -7.66 -15.82 -0.25
N TRP A 102 -8.58 -15.06 -0.80
CA TRP A 102 -8.52 -13.62 -0.95
C TRP A 102 -9.54 -13.01 0.02
N GLN A 103 -9.09 -12.05 0.83
CA GLN A 103 -9.92 -11.39 1.83
C GLN A 103 -9.80 -9.88 1.75
N CYS A 104 -10.89 -9.17 2.00
CA CYS A 104 -10.88 -7.72 2.04
C CYS A 104 -9.88 -7.18 3.09
N LYS A 105 -9.08 -6.17 2.71
CA LYS A 105 -8.12 -5.54 3.62
C LYS A 105 -8.80 -4.96 4.87
N THR A 106 -9.94 -4.28 4.73
CA THR A 106 -10.70 -3.71 5.85
C THR A 106 -11.21 -4.80 6.80
N TYR A 107 -11.75 -5.92 6.26
CA TYR A 107 -12.14 -7.06 7.09
C TYR A 107 -10.96 -7.58 7.92
N ILE A 108 -9.78 -7.67 7.30
CA ILE A 108 -8.57 -8.18 7.94
C ILE A 108 -8.08 -7.26 9.06
N THR A 109 -8.10 -5.94 8.85
CA THR A 109 -7.56 -4.97 9.81
C THR A 109 -8.54 -4.65 10.93
N ASP A 110 -9.80 -4.43 10.56
CA ASP A 110 -10.80 -3.80 11.41
C ASP A 110 -11.95 -4.76 11.77
N GLY A 111 -11.91 -5.99 11.25
CA GLY A 111 -12.86 -7.05 11.59
C GLY A 111 -14.15 -7.01 10.77
N LYS A 112 -15.07 -7.89 11.16
CA LYS A 112 -16.34 -8.13 10.45
C LYS A 112 -17.28 -6.91 10.50
N ASP A 113 -17.25 -6.15 11.59
CA ASP A 113 -18.12 -4.99 11.79
C ASP A 113 -17.78 -3.85 10.82
N ALA A 114 -16.51 -3.73 10.43
CA ALA A 114 -16.05 -2.74 9.47
C ALA A 114 -16.32 -3.13 8.00
N CYS A 115 -16.36 -4.42 7.68
CA CYS A 115 -16.68 -4.90 6.34
C CYS A 115 -17.19 -6.34 6.40
N GLY A 116 -18.39 -6.60 5.90
CA GLY A 116 -19.00 -7.94 5.86
C GLY A 116 -18.56 -8.83 4.69
N ALA A 117 -17.54 -8.42 3.92
CA ALA A 117 -17.14 -9.14 2.70
C ALA A 117 -16.57 -10.54 3.02
N LYS A 118 -17.11 -11.56 2.37
CA LYS A 118 -16.67 -12.95 2.53
C LYS A 118 -15.32 -13.19 1.86
N ALA A 119 -14.55 -14.12 2.43
CA ALA A 119 -13.32 -14.62 1.81
C ALA A 119 -13.66 -15.39 0.52
N VAL A 120 -12.91 -15.15 -0.54
CA VAL A 120 -13.07 -15.83 -1.83
C VAL A 120 -11.89 -16.76 -2.05
N ALA A 121 -12.12 -18.01 -2.44
CA ALA A 121 -11.03 -18.94 -2.73
C ALA A 121 -10.32 -18.55 -4.03
N GLU A 122 -9.00 -18.77 -4.10
CA GLU A 122 -8.20 -18.39 -5.28
C GLU A 122 -8.67 -19.07 -6.57
N ASN A 123 -9.03 -20.35 -6.50
CA ASN A 123 -9.59 -21.10 -7.62
C ASN A 123 -10.89 -20.49 -8.15
N VAL A 124 -11.81 -20.07 -7.26
CA VAL A 124 -13.07 -19.44 -7.67
C VAL A 124 -12.81 -18.13 -8.44
N LEU A 125 -11.81 -17.35 -8.04
CA LEU A 125 -11.40 -16.15 -8.76
C LEU A 125 -10.79 -16.48 -10.12
N MET A 126 -9.94 -17.51 -10.20
CA MET A 126 -9.36 -17.98 -11.47
C MET A 126 -10.46 -18.46 -12.44
N ASP A 127 -11.38 -19.30 -11.98
CA ASP A 127 -12.45 -19.82 -12.81
C ASP A 127 -13.39 -18.71 -13.28
N ALA A 128 -13.67 -17.73 -12.42
CA ALA A 128 -14.47 -16.56 -12.80
C ALA A 128 -13.77 -15.70 -13.84
N PHE A 129 -12.45 -15.53 -13.71
CA PHE A 129 -11.65 -14.79 -14.68
C PHE A 129 -11.63 -15.50 -16.04
N VAL A 130 -11.37 -16.80 -16.08
CA VAL A 130 -11.37 -17.60 -17.32
C VAL A 130 -12.73 -17.52 -18.01
N ARG A 131 -13.83 -17.77 -17.30
CA ARG A 131 -15.18 -17.67 -17.87
C ARG A 131 -15.50 -16.29 -18.45
N MET A 132 -15.05 -15.23 -17.78
CA MET A 132 -15.23 -13.87 -18.27
C MET A 132 -14.38 -13.61 -19.51
N PHE A 133 -13.12 -14.08 -19.50
CA PHE A 133 -12.20 -13.93 -20.61
C PHE A 133 -12.65 -14.69 -21.85
N ASP A 134 -13.16 -15.92 -21.70
CA ASP A 134 -13.67 -16.73 -22.82
C ASP A 134 -14.82 -16.00 -23.54
N ARG A 135 -15.75 -15.39 -22.80
CA ARG A 135 -16.83 -14.57 -23.37
C ARG A 135 -16.31 -13.35 -24.13
N ILE A 136 -15.28 -12.68 -23.59
CA ILE A 136 -14.63 -11.56 -24.29
C ILE A 136 -13.94 -12.05 -25.55
N TYR A 137 -13.34 -13.25 -25.51
CA TYR A 137 -12.62 -13.82 -26.62
C TYR A 137 -13.55 -14.24 -27.77
N GLU A 138 -14.74 -14.76 -27.46
CA GLU A 138 -15.78 -15.07 -28.44
C GLU A 138 -16.19 -13.83 -29.26
N ASP A 139 -16.30 -12.66 -28.64
CA ASP A 139 -16.62 -11.39 -29.30
C ASP A 139 -15.43 -10.42 -29.37
N ARG A 140 -14.23 -10.96 -29.61
CA ARG A 140 -12.96 -10.20 -29.53
C ARG A 140 -12.95 -8.94 -30.40
N GLN A 141 -13.53 -9.02 -31.60
CA GLN A 141 -13.49 -7.90 -32.55
C GLN A 141 -14.34 -6.71 -32.09
N SER A 142 -15.56 -6.97 -31.61
CA SER A 142 -16.43 -5.94 -31.05
C SER A 142 -15.85 -5.34 -29.78
N PHE A 143 -15.29 -6.21 -28.90
CA PHE A 143 -14.64 -5.79 -27.68
C PHE A 143 -13.45 -4.86 -27.95
N ILE A 144 -12.53 -5.26 -28.85
CA ILE A 144 -11.37 -4.43 -29.22
C ILE A 144 -11.84 -3.10 -29.79
N LYS A 145 -12.81 -3.11 -30.72
CA LYS A 145 -13.34 -1.87 -31.32
C LYS A 145 -13.89 -0.91 -30.26
N THR A 146 -14.70 -1.42 -29.34
CA THR A 146 -15.28 -0.63 -28.24
C THR A 146 -14.21 -0.10 -27.30
N MET A 147 -13.23 -0.94 -26.95
CA MET A 147 -12.13 -0.57 -26.08
C MET A 147 -11.25 0.52 -26.71
N THR A 148 -10.91 0.40 -27.99
CA THR A 148 -10.12 1.40 -28.73
C THR A 148 -10.86 2.74 -28.79
N ALA A 149 -12.16 2.74 -29.12
CA ALA A 149 -12.97 3.96 -29.16
C ALA A 149 -13.03 4.68 -27.79
N ASN A 150 -13.17 3.92 -26.70
CA ASN A 150 -13.16 4.48 -25.35
C ASN A 150 -11.80 5.09 -24.98
N ILE A 151 -10.70 4.44 -25.36
CA ILE A 151 -9.34 4.94 -25.13
C ILE A 151 -9.11 6.23 -25.92
N GLU A 152 -9.48 6.25 -27.21
CA GLU A 152 -9.37 7.43 -28.07
C GLU A 152 -10.15 8.62 -27.49
N MET A 153 -11.39 8.38 -27.04
CA MET A 153 -12.20 9.42 -26.39
C MET A 153 -11.50 10.03 -25.16
N ILE A 154 -10.93 9.20 -24.28
CA ILE A 154 -10.26 9.68 -23.06
C ILE A 154 -8.96 10.41 -23.38
N ILE A 155 -8.19 9.93 -24.37
CA ILE A 155 -6.96 10.59 -24.81
C ILE A 155 -7.26 11.98 -25.36
N LEU A 156 -8.35 12.14 -26.12
CA LEU A 156 -8.78 13.42 -26.70
C LEU A 156 -9.36 14.40 -25.65
N GLN A 157 -9.80 13.90 -24.50
CA GLN A 157 -10.32 14.72 -23.39
C GLN A 157 -9.24 15.21 -22.41
N ARG A 158 -7.98 14.76 -22.54
CA ARG A 158 -6.90 15.29 -21.70
C ARG A 158 -6.50 16.68 -22.22
N PRO A 159 -6.52 17.73 -21.38
CA PRO A 159 -5.92 19.01 -21.75
C PRO A 159 -4.44 18.80 -22.09
N ASN A 160 -4.00 19.56 -23.09
CA ASN A 160 -2.66 19.47 -23.67
C ASN A 160 -1.60 19.68 -22.58
N ILE A 161 -0.56 18.85 -22.54
CA ILE A 161 0.53 18.87 -21.53
C ILE A 161 1.22 20.25 -21.42
N LYS A 162 1.01 21.13 -22.41
CA LYS A 162 1.48 22.53 -22.39
C LYS A 162 0.86 23.41 -21.29
N GLU A 163 -0.26 23.04 -20.69
CA GLU A 163 -0.87 23.83 -19.60
C GLU A 163 -0.27 23.55 -18.22
N THR A 164 0.39 22.40 -18.01
CA THR A 164 1.02 22.08 -16.71
C THR A 164 2.36 22.80 -16.50
N GLU A 165 3.03 23.24 -17.56
CA GLU A 165 4.26 24.05 -17.48
C GLU A 165 4.00 25.50 -17.03
N ALA A 166 2.74 25.97 -17.12
CA ALA A 166 2.34 27.31 -16.69
C ALA A 166 2.04 27.40 -15.18
N LEU A 167 1.88 26.27 -14.48
CA LEU A 167 1.60 26.22 -13.04
C LEU A 167 2.87 26.01 -12.19
N ASP A 168 3.95 25.48 -12.77
CA ASP A 168 5.27 25.34 -12.11
C ASP A 168 6.11 26.63 -12.15
N ASN A 169 5.67 27.64 -12.90
CA ASN A 169 6.35 28.94 -13.03
C ASN A 169 5.65 30.06 -12.22
N ARG A 170 4.88 29.72 -11.19
CA ARG A 170 4.18 30.69 -10.33
C ARG A 170 4.58 30.59 -8.87
#